data_AF-A0A7V9K462-F1
#
_entry.id   AF-A0A7V9K462-F1
#
_cell.length_a   1.000
_cell.length_b   1.000
_cell.length_c   1.000
_cell.angle_alpha   90.00
_cell.angle_beta   90.00
_cell.angle_gamma   90.00
#
_symmetry.space_group_name_H-M   'P 1'
#
loop_
_entity.id
_entity.type
_entity.pdbx_description
1 polymer ?
#
loop_
_entity_poly.entity_id
_entity_poly.type
_entity_poly.pdbx_seq_one_letter_code
_entity_poly.pdbx_strand_id
1 'polypeptide(L)'
;MPSRPIFRCEICGASPDPETYAALRAQMLDLRHGEYVDAEPGRWLTWHGRGLYGPARYACGEHRGELKAELREHYGTIGPHPWAKGPHPWAGRRGSDRARRLQRLL
;
A
#
# COMPACT_ATOMS: atom_id res chain seq x y z
N MET A 1 8.32 -15.20 18.21
CA MET A 1 9.40 -14.27 17.85
C MET A 1 8.77 -13.04 17.21
N PRO A 2 9.08 -11.81 17.66
CA PRO A 2 8.57 -10.61 17.00
C PRO A 2 9.20 -10.46 15.61
N SER A 3 8.39 -10.39 14.56
CA SER A 3 8.83 -10.16 13.17
C SER A 3 8.66 -8.70 12.79
N ARG A 4 9.69 -8.09 12.20
CA ARG A 4 9.66 -6.71 11.71
C ARG A 4 9.54 -6.69 10.18
N PRO A 5 8.53 -6.02 9.58
CA PRO A 5 8.46 -5.87 8.13
C PRO A 5 9.62 -5.00 7.63
N ILE A 6 10.10 -5.31 6.43
CA ILE A 6 11.14 -4.55 5.74
C ILE A 6 10.46 -3.87 4.55
N PHE A 7 10.49 -2.54 4.53
CA PHE A 7 10.02 -1.75 3.38
C PHE A 7 11.24 -1.25 2.61
N ARG A 8 11.21 -1.44 1.29
CA ARG A 8 12.23 -0.99 0.36
C ARG A 8 11.55 -0.38 -0.85
N CYS A 9 12.11 0.71 -1.37
CA CYS A 9 11.74 1.17 -2.69
C CYS A 9 12.18 0.12 -3.71
N GLU A 10 11.28 -0.34 -4.56
CA GLU A 10 11.60 -1.36 -5.57
C GLU A 10 12.53 -0.86 -6.67
N ILE A 11 12.65 0.45 -6.82
CA ILE A 11 13.46 1.09 -7.87
C ILE A 11 14.87 1.40 -7.37
N CYS A 12 15.00 2.13 -6.25
CA CYS A 12 16.31 2.54 -5.73
C CYS A 12 16.78 1.80 -4.47
N GLY A 13 15.96 0.91 -3.89
CA GLY A 13 16.32 0.16 -2.68
C GLY A 13 16.36 0.98 -1.38
N ALA A 14 15.99 2.27 -1.42
CA ALA A 14 15.94 3.13 -0.23
C ALA A 14 15.05 2.54 0.87
N SER A 15 15.38 2.84 2.12
CA SER A 15 14.54 2.56 3.29
C SER A 15 13.77 3.80 3.71
N PRO A 16 12.56 3.67 4.28
CA PRO A 16 11.84 4.79 4.86
C PRO A 16 12.52 5.25 6.15
N ASP A 17 12.37 6.54 6.47
CA ASP A 17 12.65 7.08 7.80
C ASP A 17 11.71 6.47 8.86
N PRO A 18 11.99 6.62 10.17
CA PRO A 18 11.21 5.99 11.22
C PRO A 18 9.72 6.35 11.25
N GLU A 19 9.37 7.59 10.89
CA GLU A 19 7.98 8.08 10.92
C GLU A 19 7.21 7.50 9.73
N THR A 20 7.80 7.56 8.54
CA THR A 20 7.24 6.94 7.33
C THR A 20 7.15 5.42 7.49
N TYR A 21 8.13 4.79 8.15
CA TYR A 21 8.08 3.37 8.48
C TYR A 21 6.85 3.03 9.33
N ALA A 22 6.54 3.85 10.34
CA ALA A 22 5.36 3.64 11.18
C ALA A 22 4.06 3.79 10.38
N ALA A 23 4.00 4.78 9.48
CA ALA A 23 2.86 4.98 8.58
C ALA A 23 2.67 3.79 7.62
N LEU A 24 3.74 3.32 6.96
CA LEU A 24 3.72 2.15 6.09
C LEU A 24 3.29 0.88 6.83
N ARG A 25 3.80 0.69 8.05
CA ARG A 25 3.40 -0.43 8.91
C ARG A 25 1.90 -0.38 9.25
N ALA A 26 1.35 0.80 9.53
CA ALA A 26 -0.08 0.96 9.78
C ALA A 26 -0.91 0.63 8.53
N GLN A 27 -0.44 1.01 7.34
CA GLN A 27 -1.09 0.71 6.05
C GLN A 27 -1.09 -0.78 5.68
N MET A 28 -0.21 -1.62 6.26
CA MET A 28 -0.28 -3.07 6.02
C MET A 28 -1.62 -3.69 6.44
N LEU A 29 -2.32 -3.05 7.38
CA LEU A 29 -3.65 -3.45 7.86
C LEU A 29 -4.78 -2.90 6.99
N ASP A 30 -4.46 -2.10 5.98
CA ASP A 30 -5.41 -1.54 5.05
C ASP A 30 -5.88 -2.63 4.06
N LEU A 31 -7.20 -2.71 3.90
CA LEU A 31 -7.89 -3.74 3.12
C LEU A 31 -8.32 -3.22 1.74
N ARG A 32 -7.84 -2.02 1.35
CA ARG A 32 -7.87 -1.54 -0.03
C ARG A 32 -7.25 -2.52 -1.01
N HIS A 33 -7.74 -2.48 -2.25
CA HIS A 33 -7.35 -3.38 -3.33
C HIS A 33 -7.36 -2.61 -4.65
N GLY A 34 -6.22 -2.58 -5.34
CA GLY A 34 -6.04 -1.82 -6.57
C GLY A 34 -5.89 -0.31 -6.37
N GLU A 35 -5.55 0.16 -5.16
CA GLU A 35 -5.46 1.59 -4.82
C GLU A 35 -4.02 2.03 -4.55
N TYR A 36 -3.74 3.30 -4.90
CA TYR A 36 -2.53 4.03 -4.53
C TYR A 36 -2.75 4.76 -3.20
N VAL A 37 -1.89 4.53 -2.22
CA VAL A 37 -1.95 5.24 -0.93
C VAL A 37 -0.58 5.82 -0.61
N ASP A 38 -0.57 7.09 -0.21
CA ASP A 38 0.64 7.75 0.24
C ASP A 38 0.84 7.54 1.75
N ALA A 39 2.07 7.23 2.15
CA ALA A 39 2.54 7.22 3.53
C ALA A 39 3.37 8.48 3.78
N GLU A 40 2.86 9.34 4.65
CA GLU A 40 3.53 10.55 5.11
C GLU A 40 4.45 10.26 6.32
N PRO A 41 5.48 11.07 6.56
CA PRO A 41 5.86 12.32 5.85
C PRO A 41 6.70 12.13 4.58
N GLY A 42 7.29 10.95 4.36
CA GLY A 42 8.21 10.70 3.24
C GLY A 42 7.53 10.59 1.87
N ARG A 43 6.21 10.81 1.79
CA ARG A 43 5.37 10.68 0.59
C ARG A 43 5.58 9.36 -0.15
N TRP A 44 5.85 8.28 0.60
CA TRP A 44 6.06 6.96 0.06
C TRP A 44 4.77 6.43 -0.56
N LEU A 45 4.86 5.80 -1.72
CA LEU A 45 3.72 5.20 -2.38
C LEU A 45 3.61 3.73 -2.02
N THR A 46 2.43 3.34 -1.55
CA THR A 46 1.99 1.95 -1.45
C THR A 46 0.99 1.66 -2.57
N TRP A 47 1.29 0.64 -3.37
CA TRP A 47 0.30 -0.03 -4.21
C TRP A 47 -0.31 -1.19 -3.43
N HIS A 48 -1.60 -1.11 -3.15
CA HIS A 48 -2.32 -2.22 -2.54
C HIS A 48 -2.80 -3.19 -3.61
N GLY A 49 -1.86 -3.91 -4.25
CA GLY A 49 -2.19 -4.95 -5.24
C GLY A 49 -3.24 -5.90 -4.68
N ARG A 50 -2.80 -6.82 -3.81
CA ARG A 50 -3.59 -7.89 -3.17
C ARG A 50 -4.37 -8.75 -4.19
N GLY A 51 -4.74 -9.97 -3.84
CA GLY A 51 -5.61 -10.81 -4.69
C GLY A 51 -5.16 -10.86 -6.16
N LEU A 52 -6.03 -10.40 -7.07
CA LEU A 52 -5.81 -10.42 -8.52
C LEU A 52 -4.68 -9.50 -9.01
N TYR A 53 -4.32 -8.44 -8.27
CA TYR A 53 -3.30 -7.47 -8.68
C TYR A 53 -1.95 -7.69 -7.98
N GLY A 54 -1.69 -8.92 -7.54
CA GLY A 54 -0.39 -9.35 -7.05
C GLY A 54 -0.01 -8.79 -5.68
N PRO A 55 1.29 -8.73 -5.34
CA PRO A 55 1.74 -8.27 -4.03
C PRO A 55 1.54 -6.77 -3.85
N ALA A 56 1.63 -6.32 -2.60
CA ALA A 56 1.80 -4.89 -2.33
C ALA A 56 3.17 -4.43 -2.85
N ARG A 57 3.21 -3.24 -3.44
CA ARG A 57 4.44 -2.65 -3.99
C ARG A 57 4.74 -1.30 -3.37
N TYR A 58 6.02 -0.96 -3.27
CA TYR A 58 6.47 0.22 -2.52
C TYR A 58 7.48 1.06 -3.30
N ALA A 59 7.31 2.39 -3.28
CA ALA A 59 8.29 3.33 -3.79
C ALA A 59 8.46 4.53 -2.86
N CYS A 60 9.68 5.07 -2.77
CA CYS A 60 9.93 6.30 -2.03
C CYS A 60 9.28 7.51 -2.73
N GLY A 61 9.24 8.65 -2.04
CA GLY A 61 8.66 9.89 -2.56
C GLY A 61 9.26 10.36 -3.89
N GLU A 62 10.52 10.02 -4.19
CA GLU A 62 11.18 10.36 -5.46
C GLU A 62 10.73 9.46 -6.61
N HIS A 63 10.59 8.15 -6.36
CA HIS A 63 10.30 7.15 -7.40
C HIS A 63 8.81 6.76 -7.50
N ARG A 64 7.94 7.41 -6.72
CA ARG A 64 6.49 7.15 -6.74
C ARG A 64 5.85 7.35 -8.12
N GLY A 65 6.36 8.29 -8.92
CA GLY A 65 5.86 8.56 -10.25
C GLY A 65 6.15 7.40 -11.21
N GLU A 66 7.36 6.86 -11.12
CA GLU A 66 7.82 5.73 -11.91
C GLU A 66 7.05 4.45 -11.55
N LEU A 67 6.86 4.16 -10.26
CA LEU A 67 6.01 3.02 -9.86
C LEU A 67 4.56 3.16 -10.35
N LYS A 68 3.99 4.38 -10.35
CA LYS A 68 2.65 4.60 -10.95
C LYS A 68 2.64 4.36 -12.45
N ALA A 69 3.68 4.80 -13.16
CA ALA A 69 3.81 4.58 -14.60
C ALA A 69 3.89 3.08 -14.92
N GLU A 70 4.74 2.35 -14.21
CA GLU A 70 4.91 0.89 -14.38
C GLU A 70 3.59 0.14 -14.10
N LEU A 71 2.89 0.49 -13.01
CA LEU A 71 1.60 -0.12 -12.69
C LEU A 71 0.53 0.19 -13.72
N ARG A 72 0.56 1.39 -14.31
CA ARG A 72 -0.35 1.79 -15.40
C ARG A 72 -0.06 1.06 -16.69
N GLU A 73 1.20 0.80 -17.00
CA GLU A 73 1.59 -0.02 -18.13
C GLU A 73 1.18 -1.48 -17.92
N HIS A 74 1.47 -2.03 -16.75
CA HIS A 74 1.23 -3.43 -16.44
C HIS A 74 -0.25 -3.80 -16.35
N TYR A 75 -1.06 -2.96 -15.70
CA TYR A 75 -2.50 -3.22 -15.48
C TYR A 75 -3.41 -2.34 -16.34
N GLY A 76 -2.85 -1.48 -17.20
CA GLY A 76 -3.63 -0.53 -18.02
C GLY A 76 -4.56 -1.19 -19.01
N THR A 77 -4.28 -2.45 -19.36
CA THR A 77 -5.08 -3.27 -20.28
C THR A 77 -6.21 -4.03 -19.57
N ILE A 78 -6.24 -4.06 -18.24
CA ILE A 78 -7.24 -4.82 -17.46
C ILE A 78 -8.48 -3.95 -17.20
N GLY A 79 -9.48 -4.05 -18.10
CA GLY A 79 -10.86 -3.60 -17.88
C GLY A 79 -11.00 -2.19 -17.25
N PRO A 80 -12.06 -1.89 -16.46
CA PRO A 80 -12.11 -0.63 -15.75
C PRO A 80 -10.92 -0.54 -14.79
N HIS A 81 -10.03 0.43 -15.05
CA HIS A 81 -8.70 0.49 -14.45
C HIS A 81 -8.75 0.38 -12.92
N PRO A 82 -7.92 -0.46 -12.29
CA PRO A 82 -8.01 -0.73 -10.85
C PRO A 82 -7.93 0.53 -9.98
N TRP A 83 -7.04 1.46 -10.32
CA TRP A 83 -6.85 2.73 -9.62
C TRP A 83 -7.90 3.81 -9.96
N ALA A 84 -8.71 3.61 -11.00
CA ALA A 84 -9.75 4.56 -11.41
C ALA A 84 -11.13 4.17 -10.88
N LYS A 85 -11.28 2.94 -10.38
CA LYS A 85 -12.43 2.60 -9.54
C LYS A 85 -12.28 3.43 -8.26
N GLY A 86 -13.28 4.27 -7.97
CA GLY A 86 -13.37 4.93 -6.67
C GLY A 86 -13.20 3.91 -5.54
N PRO A 87 -12.86 4.36 -4.32
CA PRO A 87 -12.53 3.46 -3.21
C PRO A 87 -13.55 2.34 -3.14
N HIS A 88 -13.08 1.10 -3.10
CA HIS A 88 -13.98 -0.07 -3.12
C HIS A 88 -15.08 0.17 -2.07
N PRO A 89 -16.37 -0.12 -2.35
CA PRO A 89 -17.49 0.15 -1.42
C PRO A 89 -17.37 -0.52 -0.04
N TRP A 90 -16.29 -1.27 0.18
CA TRP A 90 -15.80 -1.69 1.49
C TRP A 90 -15.32 -0.55 2.41
N ALA A 91 -15.45 0.71 1.98
CA ALA A 91 -15.35 1.91 2.82
C ALA A 91 -16.32 1.91 4.04
N GLY A 92 -17.20 0.90 4.17
CA GLY A 92 -18.05 0.64 5.33
C GLY A 92 -17.42 -0.22 6.44
N ARG A 93 -16.50 0.36 7.22
CA ARG A 93 -16.36 0.23 8.70
C ARG A 93 -16.68 -1.12 9.42
N ARG A 94 -16.26 -2.29 8.93
CA ARG A 94 -16.29 -3.52 9.77
C ARG A 94 -15.01 -4.36 9.80
N GLY A 95 -14.20 -4.34 8.74
CA GLY A 95 -12.95 -5.12 8.69
C GLY A 95 -11.82 -4.57 9.55
N SER A 96 -11.59 -3.25 9.47
CA SER A 96 -10.50 -2.57 10.18
C SER A 96 -10.68 -2.62 11.69
N ASP A 97 -11.92 -2.58 12.20
CA ASP A 97 -12.17 -2.58 13.64
C ASP A 97 -11.94 -3.95 14.26
N ARG A 98 -12.25 -5.04 13.55
CA ARG A 98 -11.89 -6.40 13.99
C ARG A 98 -10.39 -6.60 13.99
N ALA A 99 -9.69 -6.15 12.95
CA ALA A 99 -8.23 -6.21 12.87
C ALA A 99 -7.56 -5.37 13.97
N ARG A 100 -8.04 -4.14 14.22
CA ARG A 100 -7.58 -3.30 15.34
C ARG A 100 -7.92 -3.90 16.71
N ARG A 101 -9.04 -4.61 16.86
CA ARG A 101 -9.39 -5.32 18.11
C ARG A 101 -8.43 -6.46 18.38
N LEU A 102 -8.13 -7.26 17.36
CA LEU A 102 -7.16 -8.36 17.46
C LEU A 102 -5.75 -7.85 17.82
N GLN A 103 -5.35 -6.67 17.31
CA GLN A 103 -4.07 -6.05 17.67
C GLN A 103 -3.99 -5.63 19.15
N ARG A 104 -5.10 -5.32 19.83
CA ARG A 104 -5.10 -4.98 21.27
C ARG A 104 -5.08 -6.19 22.19
N LEU A 105 -5.27 -7.38 21.64
CA LEU A 105 -5.32 -8.65 22.38
C LEU A 105 -4.02 -9.46 22.26
N LEU A 106 -3.02 -8.93 21.54
CA LEU A 106 -1.67 -9.45 21.38
C LEU A 106 -0.67 -8.50 22.02
#